data_AF-A0A0R1F7G2-F1
#
_entry.id   AF-A0A0R1F7G2-F1
#
_cell.length_a   1.000
_cell.length_b   1.000
_cell.length_c   1.000
_cell.angle_alpha   90.00
_cell.angle_beta   90.00
_cell.angle_gamma   90.00
#
_symmetry.space_group_name_H-M   'P 1'
#
loop_
_entity.id
_entity.type
_entity.pdbx_description
1 polymer ?
#
loop_
_entity_poly.entity_id
_entity_poly.type
_entity_poly.pdbx_seq_one_letter_code
_entity_poly.pdbx_strand_id
1 'polypeptide(L)'
;MSTLTDLDKLIQLASTNANIAAIGTEGSLNDRAKSQDEWSDLDVTLFVRAPALEDGWWWVRQLGEPTIVQFLETQDLFGAQTGKWRSWLMRYAGTRRVDFKITSYQVEDA
;
A
#
# COMPACT_ATOMS: atom_id res chain seq x y z
N MET A 1 19.87 11.60 -13.36
CA MET A 1 18.63 11.85 -12.58
C MET A 1 18.33 10.57 -11.82
N SER A 2 18.19 10.63 -10.50
CA SER A 2 17.76 9.45 -9.72
C SER A 2 16.31 9.13 -10.09
N THR A 3 16.04 7.90 -10.53
CA THR A 3 14.67 7.43 -10.71
C THR A 3 14.02 7.32 -9.33
N LEU A 4 12.84 7.94 -9.16
CA LEU A 4 12.05 7.80 -7.93
C LEU A 4 11.71 6.33 -7.69
N THR A 5 11.88 5.86 -6.45
CA THR A 5 11.42 4.53 -6.05
C THR A 5 9.89 4.48 -6.04
N ASP A 6 9.31 3.28 -5.99
CA ASP A 6 7.86 3.13 -5.90
C ASP A 6 7.31 3.76 -4.60
N LEU A 7 8.05 3.64 -3.50
CA LEU A 7 7.70 4.31 -2.25
C LEU A 7 7.76 5.84 -2.38
N ASP A 8 8.79 6.40 -3.02
CA ASP A 8 8.88 7.85 -3.24
C ASP A 8 7.69 8.37 -4.04
N LYS A 9 7.25 7.64 -5.08
CA LYS A 9 6.07 7.99 -5.87
C LYS A 9 4.81 8.00 -5.00
N LEU A 10 4.61 6.97 -4.19
CA LEU A 10 3.44 6.87 -3.31
C LEU A 10 3.44 7.99 -2.26
N ILE A 11 4.58 8.28 -1.63
CA ILE A 11 4.73 9.39 -0.68
C ILE A 11 4.41 10.72 -1.38
N GLN A 12 4.94 10.95 -2.57
CA GLN A 12 4.67 12.18 -3.32
C GLN A 12 3.17 12.33 -3.61
N LEU A 13 2.51 11.30 -4.12
CA LEU A 13 1.07 11.33 -4.41
C LEU A 13 0.24 11.53 -3.14
N ALA A 14 0.53 10.75 -2.08
CA ALA A 14 -0.15 10.84 -0.79
C ALA A 14 0.01 12.23 -0.15
N SER A 15 1.18 12.86 -0.26
CA SER A 15 1.43 14.20 0.29
C SER A 15 0.54 15.30 -0.28
N THR A 16 -0.05 15.07 -1.46
CA THR A 16 -0.93 16.03 -2.15
C THR A 16 -2.43 15.68 -2.02
N ASN A 17 -2.76 14.49 -1.50
CA ASN A 17 -4.14 14.04 -1.34
C ASN A 17 -4.58 14.25 0.12
N ALA A 18 -5.47 15.23 0.35
CA ALA A 18 -5.98 15.57 1.67
C ALA A 18 -6.77 14.46 2.37
N ASN A 19 -7.26 13.46 1.60
CA ASN A 19 -7.94 12.29 2.14
C ASN A 19 -6.96 11.28 2.77
N ILE A 20 -5.67 11.33 2.42
CA ILE A 20 -4.64 10.48 3.02
C ILE A 20 -4.16 11.15 4.31
N ALA A 21 -4.29 10.44 5.43
CA ALA A 21 -3.85 10.92 6.74
C ALA A 21 -2.42 10.47 7.06
N ALA A 22 -2.04 9.27 6.62
CA ALA A 22 -0.70 8.73 6.78
C ALA A 22 -0.39 7.66 5.73
N ILE A 23 0.91 7.41 5.55
CA ILE A 23 1.45 6.26 4.83
C ILE A 23 2.33 5.47 5.80
N GLY A 24 2.08 4.17 5.91
CA GLY A 24 2.89 3.22 6.66
C GLY A 24 3.63 2.28 5.71
N THR A 25 4.82 1.85 6.11
CA THR A 25 5.52 0.74 5.49
C THR A 25 5.71 -0.36 6.52
N GLU A 26 5.74 -1.60 6.07
CA GLU A 26 6.02 -2.75 6.92
C GLU A 26 7.16 -3.61 6.32
N GLY A 27 7.42 -4.77 6.91
CA GLY A 27 8.29 -5.78 6.30
C GLY A 27 9.79 -5.48 6.40
N SER A 28 10.56 -6.23 5.61
CA SER A 28 12.04 -6.27 5.68
C SER A 28 12.70 -4.97 5.24
N LEU A 29 12.05 -4.18 4.38
CA LEU A 29 12.57 -2.89 3.89
C LEU A 29 12.71 -1.84 5.00
N ASN A 30 12.03 -2.02 6.14
CA ASN A 30 12.14 -1.14 7.30
C ASN A 30 13.35 -1.46 8.20
N ASP A 31 13.96 -2.64 8.05
CA ASP A 31 15.07 -3.08 8.90
C ASP A 31 16.41 -2.86 8.17
N ARG A 32 17.16 -1.84 8.61
CA ARG A 32 18.49 -1.51 8.06
C ARG A 32 19.53 -2.61 8.26
N ALA A 33 19.31 -3.55 9.18
CA ALA A 33 20.21 -4.68 9.41
C ALA A 33 19.94 -5.85 8.44
N LYS A 34 18.83 -5.83 7.69
CA LYS A 34 18.51 -6.85 6.69
C LYS A 34 19.09 -6.45 5.35
N SER A 35 19.80 -7.39 4.72
CA SER A 35 20.17 -7.26 3.32
C SER A 35 18.92 -7.36 2.45
N GLN A 36 18.70 -6.36 1.62
CA GLN A 36 17.68 -6.40 0.59
C GLN A 36 18.19 -7.21 -0.60
N ASP A 37 17.32 -8.02 -1.18
CA ASP A 37 17.60 -8.85 -2.35
C ASP A 37 16.50 -8.68 -3.40
N GLU A 38 16.62 -9.41 -4.51
CA GLU A 38 15.63 -9.37 -5.59
C GLU A 38 14.25 -9.90 -5.17
N TRP A 39 14.16 -10.58 -4.02
CA TRP A 39 12.93 -11.14 -3.48
C TRP A 39 12.31 -10.22 -2.42
N SER A 40 12.91 -9.10 -2.08
CA SER A 40 12.32 -8.17 -1.12
C SER A 40 11.10 -7.46 -1.75
N ASP A 41 9.96 -7.50 -1.05
CA ASP A 41 8.71 -6.82 -1.41
C ASP A 41 8.55 -5.47 -0.70
N LEU A 42 7.78 -4.59 -1.34
CA LEU A 42 7.32 -3.35 -0.70
C LEU A 42 5.96 -3.57 -0.07
N ASP A 43 5.91 -3.56 1.27
CA ASP A 43 4.69 -3.47 2.05
C ASP A 43 4.34 -2.01 2.32
N VAL A 44 3.15 -1.58 1.91
CA VAL A 44 2.70 -0.20 2.10
C VAL A 44 1.21 -0.12 2.40
N THR A 45 0.88 0.71 3.39
CA THR A 45 -0.49 0.97 3.83
C THR A 45 -0.79 2.47 3.73
N LEU A 46 -1.86 2.84 3.02
CA LEU A 46 -2.44 4.18 3.11
C LEU A 46 -3.57 4.19 4.14
N PHE A 47 -3.44 5.09 5.11
CA PHE A 47 -4.43 5.36 6.12
C PHE A 47 -5.26 6.58 5.70
N VAL A 48 -6.56 6.39 5.49
CA VAL A 48 -7.41 7.36 4.78
C VAL A 48 -8.56 7.86 5.64
N ARG A 49 -9.01 9.10 5.41
CA ARG A 49 -10.15 9.73 6.13
C ARG A 49 -11.48 9.16 5.68
N ALA A 50 -11.67 9.01 4.37
CA ALA A 50 -12.88 8.49 3.75
C ALA A 50 -12.51 7.43 2.70
N PRO A 51 -12.50 6.14 3.06
CA PRO A 51 -12.12 5.06 2.14
C PRO A 51 -12.94 5.03 0.86
N ALA A 52 -14.24 5.35 0.93
CA ALA A 52 -15.14 5.36 -0.21
C ALA A 52 -14.74 6.36 -1.32
N LEU A 53 -13.92 7.36 -1.02
CA LEU A 53 -13.43 8.34 -2.00
C LEU A 53 -12.17 7.88 -2.73
N GLU A 54 -11.51 6.82 -2.27
CA GLU A 54 -10.27 6.33 -2.87
C GLU A 54 -10.52 5.22 -3.89
N ASP A 55 -10.05 5.47 -5.11
CA ASP A 55 -9.88 4.45 -6.15
C ASP A 55 -8.53 3.74 -5.96
N GLY A 56 -8.53 2.61 -5.27
CA GLY A 56 -7.32 1.82 -5.07
C GLY A 56 -6.69 1.30 -6.36
N TRP A 57 -7.47 1.07 -7.43
CA TRP A 57 -6.91 0.65 -8.72
C TRP A 57 -6.16 1.79 -9.41
N TRP A 58 -6.56 3.04 -9.19
CA TRP A 58 -5.79 4.19 -9.64
C TRP A 58 -4.40 4.22 -9.01
N TRP A 59 -4.29 3.96 -7.70
CA TRP A 59 -3.01 3.89 -6.98
C TRP A 59 -2.11 2.78 -7.52
N VAL A 60 -2.67 1.59 -7.74
CA VAL A 60 -1.97 0.46 -8.37
C VAL A 60 -1.35 0.87 -9.71
N ARG A 61 -2.12 1.54 -10.56
CA ARG A 61 -1.65 1.97 -11.89
C ARG A 61 -0.52 3.02 -11.84
N GLN A 62 -0.40 3.78 -10.75
CA GLN A 62 0.72 4.74 -10.60
C GLN A 62 2.07 4.04 -10.47
N LEU A 63 2.07 2.78 -10.06
CA LEU A 63 3.27 1.96 -9.97
C LEU A 63 3.60 1.25 -11.29
N GLY A 64 2.66 1.22 -12.23
CA GLY A 64 2.74 0.52 -13.52
C GLY A 64 1.67 -0.56 -13.67
N GLU A 65 1.79 -1.40 -14.69
CA GLU A 65 0.85 -2.50 -14.92
C GLU A 65 1.34 -3.77 -14.21
N PRO A 66 0.59 -4.32 -13.22
CA PRO A 66 0.95 -5.59 -12.59
C PRO A 66 0.71 -6.75 -13.55
N THR A 67 1.60 -7.74 -13.52
CA THR A 67 1.44 -9.01 -14.26
C THR A 67 0.44 -9.94 -13.56
N ILE A 68 0.43 -9.91 -12.22
CA ILE A 68 -0.47 -10.70 -11.38
C ILE A 68 -0.96 -9.78 -10.27
N VAL A 69 -2.27 -9.80 -10.02
CA VAL A 69 -2.87 -9.11 -8.88
C VAL A 69 -3.88 -10.03 -8.19
N GLN A 70 -3.80 -10.06 -6.87
CA GLN A 70 -4.89 -10.55 -6.02
C GLN A 70 -5.48 -9.37 -5.26
N PHE A 71 -6.78 -9.13 -5.44
CA PHE A 71 -7.53 -8.14 -4.70
C PHE A 71 -8.36 -8.80 -3.61
N LEU A 72 -8.30 -8.26 -2.39
CA LEU A 72 -9.03 -8.75 -1.23
C LEU A 72 -9.70 -7.57 -0.52
N GLU A 73 -10.94 -7.80 -0.08
CA GLU A 73 -11.60 -6.96 0.91
C GLU A 73 -11.80 -7.77 2.18
N THR A 74 -11.23 -7.31 3.29
CA THR A 74 -11.25 -8.03 4.56
C THR A 74 -11.72 -7.10 5.66
N GLN A 75 -12.67 -7.56 6.46
CA GLN A 75 -13.05 -6.90 7.70
C GLN A 75 -12.09 -7.35 8.81
N ASP A 76 -11.59 -6.40 9.61
CA ASP A 76 -10.84 -6.68 10.83
C ASP A 76 -9.55 -7.52 10.62
N LEU A 77 -8.81 -7.25 9.53
CA LEU A 77 -7.63 -8.02 9.12
C LEU A 77 -6.58 -8.18 10.25
N PHE A 78 -6.43 -7.17 11.11
CA PHE A 78 -5.45 -7.16 12.21
C PHE A 78 -6.10 -7.20 13.59
N GLY A 79 -7.32 -7.72 13.68
CA GLY A 79 -8.08 -7.82 14.92
C GLY A 79 -9.34 -6.94 14.91
N ALA A 80 -10.17 -7.14 15.93
CA ALA A 80 -11.43 -6.42 16.07
C ALA A 80 -11.20 -4.90 16.04
N GLN A 81 -12.13 -4.17 15.42
CA GLN A 81 -12.11 -2.71 15.32
C GLN A 81 -10.97 -2.16 14.45
N THR A 82 -10.38 -2.99 13.57
CA THR A 82 -9.39 -2.52 12.58
C THR A 82 -10.04 -2.14 11.25
N GLY A 83 -11.37 -2.26 11.15
CA GLY A 83 -12.17 -1.74 10.06
C GLY A 83 -12.01 -2.53 8.76
N LYS A 84 -12.51 -1.96 7.66
CA LYS A 84 -12.39 -2.58 6.34
C LYS A 84 -11.03 -2.30 5.70
N TRP A 85 -10.35 -3.37 5.29
CA TRP A 85 -9.10 -3.33 4.54
C TRP A 85 -9.36 -3.69 3.08
N ARG A 86 -8.80 -2.90 2.18
CA ARG A 86 -8.70 -3.22 0.76
C ARG A 86 -7.24 -3.46 0.44
N SER A 87 -6.90 -4.66 -0.03
CA SER A 87 -5.53 -5.09 -0.25
C SER A 87 -5.32 -5.56 -1.68
N TRP A 88 -4.24 -5.07 -2.30
CA TRP A 88 -3.75 -5.48 -3.60
C TRP A 88 -2.38 -6.11 -3.43
N LEU A 89 -2.31 -7.42 -3.59
CA LEU A 89 -1.05 -8.17 -3.61
C LEU A 89 -0.61 -8.28 -5.06
N MET A 90 0.49 -7.61 -5.41
CA MET A 90 0.87 -7.39 -6.79
C MET A 90 2.25 -7.93 -7.11
N ARG A 91 2.36 -8.50 -8.30
CA ARG A 91 3.66 -8.80 -8.93
C ARG A 91 3.75 -8.09 -10.27
N TYR A 92 4.87 -7.41 -10.48
CA TYR A 92 5.20 -6.73 -11.73
C TYR A 92 6.21 -7.56 -12.54
N ALA A 93 6.71 -7.02 -13.66
CA ALA A 93 7.76 -7.66 -14.43
C ALA A 93 8.99 -7.98 -13.55
N GLY A 94 9.59 -9.16 -13.75
CA GLY A 94 10.71 -9.66 -12.94
C GLY A 94 10.25 -10.20 -11.58
N THR A 95 10.98 -9.86 -10.52
CA THR A 95 10.72 -10.29 -9.15
C THR A 95 10.06 -9.20 -8.29
N ARG A 96 9.80 -8.00 -8.86
CA ARG A 96 9.22 -6.87 -8.15
C ARG A 96 7.82 -7.20 -7.65
N ARG A 97 7.62 -7.06 -6.33
CA ARG A 97 6.36 -7.31 -5.63
C ARG A 97 6.00 -6.13 -4.74
N VAL A 98 4.72 -5.82 -4.65
CA VAL A 98 4.19 -4.75 -3.80
C VAL A 98 2.88 -5.22 -3.18
N ASP A 99 2.79 -5.14 -1.86
CA ASP A 99 1.60 -5.39 -1.07
C ASP A 99 1.03 -4.03 -0.65
N PHE A 100 0.04 -3.55 -1.42
CA PHE A 100 -0.58 -2.25 -1.22
C PHE A 100 -1.90 -2.39 -0.48
N LYS A 101 -2.06 -1.64 0.60
CA LYS A 101 -3.22 -1.67 1.50
C LYS A 101 -3.84 -0.29 1.60
N ILE A 102 -5.17 -0.21 1.63
CA ILE A 102 -5.92 0.98 2.02
C ILE A 102 -6.84 0.61 3.18
N THR A 103 -6.80 1.39 4.24
CA THR A 103 -7.72 1.28 5.38
C THR A 103 -8.07 2.65 5.95
N SER A 104 -9.19 2.74 6.66
CA SER A 104 -9.50 3.91 7.49
C SER A 104 -8.54 4.00 8.67
N TYR A 105 -8.12 5.20 9.06
CA TYR A 105 -7.47 5.40 10.37
C TYR A 105 -8.49 5.57 11.51
N GLN A 106 -9.74 5.81 11.17
CA GLN A 106 -10.84 5.86 12.14
C GLN A 106 -11.38 4.45 12.30
N VAL A 107 -11.66 4.07 13.55
CA VAL A 107 -12.46 2.89 13.83
C VAL A 107 -13.82 3.11 13.17
N GLU A 108 -14.19 2.27 12.21
CA GLU A 108 -15.52 2.30 11.62
C GLU A 108 -16.50 1.71 12.66
N ASP A 109 -17.60 2.39 12.92
CA ASP A 109 -18.68 1.86 13.77
C ASP A 109 -19.23 0.58 13.11
N ALA A 110 -19.35 -0.49 13.90
CA ALA A 110 -19.79 -1.81 13.46
C ALA A 110 -21.28 -1.87 13.09
#